data_AF-A0A2T2WTS2-F1
#
_entry.id   AF-A0A2T2WTS2-F1
#
_cell.length_a   1.000
_cell.length_b   1.000
_cell.length_c   1.000
_cell.angle_alpha   90.00
_cell.angle_beta   90.00
_cell.angle_gamma   90.00
#
_symmetry.space_group_name_H-M   'P 1'
#
loop_
_entity.id
_entity.type
_entity.pdbx_description
1 polymer ?
#
loop_
_entity_poly.entity_id
_entity_poly.type
_entity_poly.pdbx_seq_one_letter_code
_entity_poly.pdbx_strand_id
1 'polypeptide(L)'
;MSDFSMFGLPNIDETTGLPQVKNVAQAAAPVLIGRFAYGDFAASATYQAVMISVLHRHATQRSFIISNELNEALTSVRFYVFDSTQDTNSNTAGGQSYADSGGIAASGYGQYTSEGGSGAGVLAMHFDSILIEMAMGATAPTSGDVYVYVTELFD
;
A
#
# COMPACT_ATOMS: atom_id res chain seq x y z
N MET A 1 23.05 -15.75 -39.76
CA MET A 1 23.22 -14.40 -39.19
C MET A 1 21.97 -14.12 -38.40
N SER A 2 22.08 -14.02 -37.08
CA SER A 2 20.95 -13.80 -36.16
C SER A 2 20.55 -12.33 -36.19
N ASP A 3 19.26 -12.09 -36.42
CA ASP A 3 18.62 -10.78 -36.42
C ASP A 3 18.64 -10.19 -35.00
N PHE A 4 19.25 -9.01 -34.84
CA PHE A 4 19.41 -8.28 -33.58
C PHE A 4 18.28 -7.25 -33.35
N SER A 5 17.12 -7.42 -33.98
CA SER A 5 16.02 -6.44 -34.00
C SER A 5 15.19 -6.36 -32.71
N MET A 6 15.61 -6.96 -31.59
CA MET A 6 14.75 -7.07 -30.39
C MET A 6 14.81 -5.90 -29.40
N PHE A 7 15.60 -4.85 -29.66
CA PHE A 7 15.54 -3.60 -28.90
C PHE A 7 15.03 -2.49 -29.80
N GLY A 8 13.75 -2.12 -29.65
CA GLY A 8 13.20 -0.96 -30.32
C GLY A 8 14.06 0.27 -30.03
N LEU A 9 14.48 0.98 -31.07
CA LEU A 9 15.21 2.23 -30.92
C LEU A 9 14.36 3.20 -30.08
N PRO A 10 14.95 3.91 -29.10
CA PRO A 10 14.20 4.90 -28.32
C PRO A 10 13.62 5.96 -29.27
N ASN A 11 12.39 6.40 -29.02
CA ASN A 11 11.77 7.47 -29.79
C ASN A 11 12.69 8.70 -29.78
N ILE A 12 13.10 9.13 -30.96
CA ILE A 12 13.95 10.31 -31.16
C ILE A 12 13.03 11.51 -31.38
N ASP A 13 13.31 12.62 -30.71
CA ASP A 13 12.66 13.89 -31.00
C ASP A 13 13.01 14.34 -32.42
N GLU A 14 12.03 14.46 -33.31
CA GLU A 14 12.24 14.81 -34.73
C GLU A 14 12.80 16.23 -34.92
N THR A 15 12.68 17.10 -33.92
CA THR A 15 13.18 18.48 -33.94
C THR A 15 14.59 18.64 -33.36
N THR A 16 14.95 17.86 -32.33
CA THR A 16 16.24 17.99 -31.65
C THR A 16 17.22 16.85 -31.95
N GLY A 17 16.76 15.74 -32.53
CA GLY A 17 17.57 14.55 -32.83
C GLY A 17 18.07 13.80 -31.60
N LEU A 18 17.58 14.16 -30.40
CA LEU A 18 17.96 13.54 -29.15
C LEU A 18 16.96 12.44 -28.77
N PRO A 19 17.40 11.35 -28.11
CA PRO A 19 16.50 10.38 -27.53
C PRO A 19 15.56 11.07 -26.53
N GLN A 20 14.26 10.88 -26.70
CA GLN A 20 13.29 11.31 -25.70
C GLN A 20 13.47 10.43 -24.46
N VAL A 21 14.23 10.90 -23.48
CA VAL A 21 14.20 10.31 -22.14
C VAL A 21 12.88 10.73 -21.52
N LYS A 22 11.85 9.89 -21.67
CA LYS A 22 10.62 10.07 -20.90
C LYS A 22 11.04 10.08 -19.44
N ASN A 23 10.81 11.19 -18.74
CA ASN A 23 10.94 11.21 -17.29
C ASN A 23 9.81 10.32 -16.76
N VAL A 24 10.14 9.06 -16.48
CA VAL A 24 9.21 8.12 -15.87
C VAL A 24 9.28 8.42 -14.38
N ALA A 25 8.18 8.90 -13.79
CA ALA A 25 8.08 9.06 -12.36
C ALA A 25 8.53 7.73 -11.70
N GLN A 26 9.58 7.80 -10.89
CA GLN A 26 10.13 6.63 -10.22
C GLN A 26 9.56 6.56 -8.82
N ALA A 27 8.92 5.43 -8.50
CA ALA A 27 8.42 5.18 -7.16
C ALA A 27 9.58 5.18 -6.15
N ALA A 28 9.39 5.85 -5.01
CA ALA A 28 10.38 5.85 -3.94
C ALA A 28 10.56 4.45 -3.32
N ALA A 29 11.68 4.23 -2.62
CA ALA A 29 11.83 3.01 -1.81
C ALA A 29 10.70 2.91 -0.77
N PRO A 30 10.19 1.70 -0.45
CA PRO A 30 9.17 1.54 0.58
C PRO A 30 9.61 2.13 1.92
N VAL A 31 8.74 2.92 2.54
CA VAL A 31 8.95 3.55 3.84
C VAL A 31 8.11 2.81 4.88
N LEU A 32 8.71 2.43 6.01
CA LEU A 32 8.00 1.83 7.13
C LEU A 32 7.14 2.90 7.82
N ILE A 33 5.83 2.66 7.92
CA ILE A 33 4.87 3.57 8.56
C ILE A 33 4.23 2.99 9.83
N GLY A 34 4.36 1.68 10.06
CA GLY A 34 3.84 1.04 11.27
C GLY A 34 4.51 -0.30 11.57
N ARG A 35 4.68 -0.61 12.85
CA ARG A 35 5.12 -1.90 13.37
C ARG A 35 4.24 -2.28 14.54
N PHE A 36 3.67 -3.49 14.51
CA PHE A 36 2.71 -3.99 15.49
C PHE A 36 3.19 -5.34 16.01
N ALA A 37 3.33 -5.47 17.33
CA ALA A 37 3.93 -6.66 17.92
C ALA A 37 2.88 -7.76 18.04
N TYR A 38 3.29 -9.03 18.04
CA TYR A 38 2.35 -10.16 18.23
C TYR A 38 1.47 -10.01 19.49
N GLY A 39 1.98 -9.37 20.55
CA GLY A 39 1.23 -9.14 21.79
C GLY A 39 0.02 -8.22 21.65
N ASP A 40 -0.08 -7.47 20.56
CA ASP A 40 -1.22 -6.59 20.26
C ASP A 40 -2.40 -7.35 19.65
N PHE A 41 -2.18 -8.59 19.18
CA PHE A 41 -3.16 -9.39 18.48
C PHE A 41 -3.80 -10.43 19.40
N ALA A 42 -5.12 -10.62 19.26
CA ALA A 42 -5.88 -11.62 19.99
C ALA A 42 -6.59 -12.59 19.04
N ALA A 43 -6.81 -13.81 19.52
CA ALA A 43 -7.57 -14.84 18.81
C ALA A 43 -9.00 -14.36 18.51
N SER A 44 -9.51 -14.65 17.31
CA SER A 44 -10.86 -14.32 16.84
C SER A 44 -11.20 -12.83 16.95
N ALA A 45 -10.20 -11.94 16.86
CA ALA A 45 -10.37 -10.50 17.00
C ALA A 45 -9.85 -9.76 15.76
N THR A 46 -10.28 -8.50 15.64
CA THR A 46 -9.77 -7.56 14.66
C THR A 46 -8.89 -6.54 15.37
N TYR A 47 -7.64 -6.45 14.96
CA TYR A 47 -6.73 -5.41 15.40
C TYR A 47 -6.87 -4.18 14.49
N GLN A 48 -6.87 -2.98 15.07
CA GLN A 48 -6.92 -1.72 14.34
C GLN A 48 -5.59 -0.99 14.46
N ALA A 49 -4.83 -0.99 13.37
CA ALA A 49 -3.61 -0.22 13.21
C ALA A 49 -3.97 1.17 12.69
N VAL A 50 -3.76 2.22 13.49
CA VAL A 50 -4.03 3.61 13.07
C VAL A 50 -2.71 4.35 12.90
N MET A 51 -2.44 4.85 11.70
CA MET A 51 -1.24 5.62 11.36
C MET A 51 -1.66 7.00 10.84
N ILE A 52 -1.32 8.04 11.58
CA ILE A 52 -1.78 9.42 11.36
C ILE A 52 -0.66 10.26 10.75
N SER A 53 -0.99 11.04 9.71
CA SER A 53 -0.08 11.96 9.02
C SER A 53 1.21 11.29 8.50
N VAL A 54 1.11 10.03 8.08
CA VAL A 54 2.23 9.23 7.56
C VAL A 54 2.30 9.21 6.02
N LEU A 55 1.25 9.68 5.33
CA LEU A 55 1.16 9.69 3.87
C LEU A 55 1.34 11.10 3.32
N HIS A 56 1.95 11.22 2.15
CA HIS A 56 2.08 12.51 1.49
C HIS A 56 0.81 12.84 0.70
N ARG A 57 0.12 13.93 1.08
CA ARG A 57 -1.13 14.36 0.41
C ARG A 57 -1.00 14.57 -1.10
N HIS A 58 0.20 14.89 -1.59
CA HIS A 58 0.46 15.17 -3.01
C HIS A 58 1.00 13.97 -3.79
N ALA A 59 1.08 12.78 -3.18
CA ALA A 59 1.41 11.56 -3.90
C ALA A 59 0.32 11.24 -4.93
N THR A 60 0.73 10.95 -6.16
CA THR A 60 -0.18 10.66 -7.29
C THR A 60 -0.57 9.19 -7.35
N GLN A 61 0.26 8.30 -6.81
CA GLN A 61 -0.01 6.88 -6.67
C GLN A 61 0.59 6.33 -5.37
N ARG A 62 0.01 5.24 -4.86
CA ARG A 62 0.49 4.57 -3.64
C ARG A 62 0.42 3.05 -3.75
N SER A 63 1.35 2.39 -3.09
CA SER A 63 1.33 0.96 -2.83
C SER A 63 1.55 0.72 -1.34
N PHE A 64 0.64 0.00 -0.70
CA PHE A 64 0.80 -0.47 0.67
C PHE A 64 1.33 -1.90 0.67
N ILE A 65 2.32 -2.16 1.50
CA ILE A 65 2.88 -3.49 1.69
C ILE A 65 2.70 -3.84 3.15
N ILE A 66 1.98 -4.93 3.43
CA ILE A 66 1.89 -5.48 4.78
C ILE A 66 2.72 -6.76 4.79
N SER A 67 3.77 -6.76 5.61
CA SER A 67 4.57 -7.95 5.90
C SER A 67 4.08 -8.55 7.21
N ASN A 68 3.60 -9.79 7.16
CA ASN A 68 3.16 -10.54 8.32
C ASN A 68 4.25 -11.52 8.73
N GLU A 69 5.09 -11.15 9.70
CA GLU A 69 6.09 -12.06 10.28
C GLU A 69 5.53 -12.88 11.44
N LEU A 70 4.25 -12.71 11.79
CA LEU A 70 3.60 -13.53 12.81
C LEU A 70 3.65 -15.02 12.41
N ASN A 71 3.67 -15.87 13.43
CA ASN A 71 3.50 -17.31 13.27
C ASN A 71 2.04 -17.74 12.99
N GLU A 72 1.13 -16.77 12.82
CA GLU A 72 -0.29 -16.97 12.51
C GLU A 72 -0.67 -16.11 11.30
N ALA A 73 -1.70 -16.54 10.55
CA ALA A 73 -2.18 -15.80 9.40
C ALA A 73 -3.14 -14.66 9.80
N LEU A 74 -3.07 -13.55 9.06
CA LEU A 74 -4.14 -12.56 9.02
C LEU A 74 -5.23 -13.09 8.09
N THR A 75 -6.46 -13.22 8.57
CA THR A 75 -7.58 -13.81 7.81
C THR A 75 -8.29 -12.80 6.92
N SER A 76 -8.17 -11.51 7.23
CA SER A 76 -8.57 -10.43 6.34
C SER A 76 -7.82 -9.15 6.66
N VAL A 77 -7.70 -8.29 5.67
CA VAL A 77 -7.12 -6.95 5.79
C VAL A 77 -8.09 -5.97 5.18
N ARG A 78 -8.36 -4.87 5.88
CA ARG A 78 -9.16 -3.77 5.35
C ARG A 78 -8.49 -2.43 5.62
N PHE A 79 -8.43 -1.60 4.59
CA PHE A 79 -7.81 -0.28 4.64
C PHE A 79 -8.89 0.79 4.64
N TYR A 80 -8.63 1.86 5.38
CA TYR A 80 -9.42 3.09 5.37
C TYR A 80 -8.46 4.27 5.34
N VAL A 81 -8.41 4.99 4.23
CA VAL A 81 -7.59 6.21 4.09
C VAL A 81 -8.41 7.44 4.48
N PHE A 82 -7.80 8.38 5.21
CA PHE A 82 -8.51 9.56 5.73
C PHE A 82 -7.62 10.80 5.88
N ASP A 83 -8.26 11.96 5.99
CA ASP A 83 -7.61 13.25 6.28
C ASP A 83 -7.64 13.50 7.80
N SER A 84 -6.47 13.49 8.44
CA SER A 84 -6.33 13.71 9.88
C SER A 84 -6.75 15.10 10.36
N THR A 85 -6.72 16.11 9.48
CA THR A 85 -7.14 17.48 9.85
C THR A 85 -8.65 17.62 10.00
N GLN A 86 -9.41 16.63 9.53
CA GLN A 86 -10.86 16.57 9.63
C GLN A 86 -11.35 15.41 10.53
N ASP A 87 -10.44 14.73 11.25
CA ASP A 87 -10.73 13.53 12.05
C ASP A 87 -11.76 13.76 13.17
N THR A 88 -11.94 15.01 13.63
CA THR A 88 -13.01 15.38 14.57
C THR A 88 -14.43 15.16 14.01
N ASN A 89 -14.59 15.05 12.70
CA ASN A 89 -15.86 14.85 12.01
C ASN A 89 -16.01 13.39 11.58
N SER A 90 -16.03 12.45 12.55
CA SER A 90 -16.41 11.02 12.42
C SER A 90 -16.46 10.53 10.97
N ASN A 91 -15.29 10.26 10.38
CA ASN A 91 -15.12 10.10 8.94
C ASN A 91 -15.59 8.72 8.42
N THR A 92 -16.89 8.45 8.53
CA THR A 92 -17.54 7.27 7.95
C THR A 92 -18.02 7.49 6.51
N ALA A 93 -17.93 8.71 5.98
CA ALA A 93 -18.44 9.08 4.65
C ALA A 93 -17.38 9.62 3.67
N GLY A 94 -16.16 9.92 4.12
CA GLY A 94 -15.08 10.47 3.27
C GLY A 94 -13.91 9.51 3.03
N GLY A 95 -13.75 8.46 3.84
CA GLY A 95 -12.67 7.47 3.64
C GLY A 95 -13.04 6.41 2.61
N GLN A 96 -12.20 6.23 1.59
CA GLN A 96 -12.34 5.08 0.70
C GLN A 96 -11.81 3.83 1.42
N SER A 97 -12.53 2.71 1.28
CA SER A 97 -12.13 1.43 1.87
C SER A 97 -11.78 0.40 0.81
N TYR A 98 -10.73 -0.37 1.06
CA TYR A 98 -10.39 -1.58 0.31
C TYR A 98 -10.38 -2.78 1.25
N ALA A 99 -10.98 -3.90 0.84
CA ALA A 99 -11.06 -5.11 1.64
C ALA A 99 -10.47 -6.30 0.89
N ASP A 100 -9.55 -6.99 1.54
CA ASP A 100 -8.98 -8.26 1.12
C ASP A 100 -9.46 -9.38 2.07
N SER A 101 -10.34 -10.24 1.54
CA SER A 101 -10.87 -11.40 2.27
C SER A 101 -9.98 -12.64 2.17
N GLY A 102 -8.90 -12.61 1.37
CA GLY A 102 -7.91 -13.69 1.29
C GLY A 102 -6.87 -13.63 2.41
N GLY A 103 -6.67 -12.43 2.97
CA GLY A 103 -5.76 -12.21 4.09
C GLY A 103 -4.29 -12.39 3.71
N ILE A 104 -3.44 -12.56 4.72
CA ILE A 104 -1.98 -12.71 4.55
C ILE A 104 -1.52 -13.91 5.35
N ALA A 105 -0.91 -14.88 4.67
CA ALA A 105 -0.37 -16.08 5.30
C ALA A 105 0.63 -15.76 6.43
N ALA A 106 0.83 -16.71 7.34
CA ALA A 106 1.90 -16.64 8.34
C ALA A 106 3.26 -16.52 7.64
N SER A 107 4.13 -15.62 8.13
CA SER A 107 5.41 -15.30 7.49
C SER A 107 5.28 -14.91 6.00
N GLY A 108 4.18 -14.25 5.65
CA GLY A 108 3.83 -13.83 4.28
C GLY A 108 3.83 -12.31 4.09
N TYR A 109 3.41 -11.85 2.91
CA TYR A 109 3.13 -10.44 2.66
C TYR A 109 1.96 -10.25 1.70
N GLY A 110 1.30 -9.11 1.82
CA GLY A 110 0.29 -8.62 0.87
C GLY A 110 0.71 -7.26 0.33
N GLN A 111 0.48 -7.02 -0.96
CA GLN A 111 0.76 -5.74 -1.61
C GLN A 111 -0.50 -5.22 -2.30
N TYR A 112 -0.81 -3.94 -2.05
CA TYR A 112 -2.05 -3.28 -2.45
C TYR A 112 -1.73 -1.97 -3.15
N THR A 113 -1.85 -1.93 -4.47
CA THR A 113 -1.43 -0.80 -5.31
C THR A 113 -2.63 -0.06 -5.92
N SER A 114 -2.51 1.26 -6.06
CA SER A 114 -3.55 2.17 -6.57
C SER A 114 -3.81 2.12 -8.08
N GLU A 115 -3.21 1.19 -8.85
CA GLU A 115 -3.20 1.28 -10.31
C GLU A 115 -4.57 1.06 -10.97
N GLY A 116 -5.19 2.16 -11.39
CA GLY A 116 -5.38 2.44 -12.82
C GLY A 116 -6.11 1.41 -13.70
N GLY A 117 -7.07 0.63 -13.19
CA GLY A 117 -7.85 -0.31 -13.99
C GLY A 117 -9.31 -0.40 -13.54
N SER A 118 -10.17 0.45 -14.10
CA SER A 118 -11.64 0.32 -14.13
C SER A 118 -12.34 -0.32 -12.91
N GLY A 119 -12.13 0.20 -11.70
CA GLY A 119 -13.03 -0.13 -10.58
C GLY A 119 -12.53 0.05 -9.16
N ALA A 120 -11.22 0.08 -8.90
CA ALA A 120 -10.68 0.17 -7.54
C ALA A 120 -9.69 1.34 -7.37
N GLY A 121 -10.15 2.55 -7.61
CA GLY A 121 -9.39 3.80 -7.39
C GLY A 121 -9.44 4.26 -5.93
N VAL A 122 -8.99 3.43 -4.98
CA VAL A 122 -9.14 3.69 -3.52
C VAL A 122 -7.95 4.46 -2.92
N LEU A 123 -6.78 4.46 -3.57
CA LEU A 123 -5.50 4.79 -2.92
C LEU A 123 -4.77 6.04 -3.47
N ALA A 124 -5.38 6.75 -4.43
CA ALA A 124 -4.81 7.94 -5.10
C ALA A 124 -5.51 9.25 -4.72
N MET A 125 -5.96 9.40 -3.47
CA MET A 125 -6.58 10.65 -2.97
C MET A 125 -5.69 11.39 -1.97
N HIS A 126 -5.95 12.68 -1.74
CA HIS A 126 -5.17 13.60 -0.89
C HIS A 126 -5.30 13.32 0.64
N PHE A 127 -5.40 12.06 1.03
CA PHE A 127 -5.38 11.62 2.43
C PHE A 127 -3.95 11.59 2.96
N ASP A 128 -3.81 11.84 4.26
CA ASP A 128 -2.50 11.81 4.95
C ASP A 128 -2.40 10.69 5.99
N SER A 129 -3.49 9.96 6.22
CA SER A 129 -3.61 8.98 7.30
C SER A 129 -4.30 7.71 6.84
N ILE A 130 -4.06 6.62 7.56
CA ILE A 130 -4.60 5.30 7.25
C ILE A 130 -4.92 4.51 8.51
N LEU A 131 -6.08 3.84 8.50
CA LEU A 131 -6.46 2.81 9.43
C LEU A 131 -6.46 1.47 8.70
N ILE A 132 -5.84 0.46 9.30
CA ILE A 132 -5.82 -0.90 8.78
C ILE A 132 -6.45 -1.83 9.82
N GLU A 133 -7.54 -2.49 9.44
CA GLU A 133 -8.14 -3.56 10.20
C GLU A 133 -7.53 -4.89 9.77
N MET A 134 -6.99 -5.63 10.72
CA MET A 134 -6.34 -6.92 10.51
C MET A 134 -7.04 -7.96 11.37
N ALA A 135 -7.77 -8.87 10.74
CA ALA A 135 -8.48 -9.93 11.45
C ALA A 135 -7.56 -11.13 11.71
N MET A 136 -7.62 -11.69 12.91
CA MET A 136 -6.93 -12.91 13.27
C MET A 136 -7.83 -14.14 13.12
N GLY A 137 -7.20 -15.29 12.93
CA GLY A 137 -7.86 -16.60 13.04
C GLY A 137 -8.22 -16.95 14.48
N ALA A 138 -8.62 -18.20 14.71
CA ALA A 138 -9.02 -18.69 16.03
C ALA A 138 -7.86 -18.78 17.06
N THR A 139 -6.62 -18.57 16.61
CA THR A 139 -5.38 -18.68 17.37
C THR A 139 -4.71 -17.31 17.48
N ALA A 140 -4.22 -16.97 18.67
CA ALA A 140 -3.43 -15.76 18.88
C ALA A 140 -1.96 -16.03 18.53
N PRO A 141 -1.25 -15.08 17.90
CA PRO A 141 0.16 -15.25 17.61
C PRO A 141 0.99 -15.22 18.89
N THR A 142 2.14 -15.89 18.88
CA THR A 142 3.06 -15.98 20.02
C THR A 142 4.45 -15.45 19.70
N SER A 143 4.69 -15.07 18.44
CA SER A 143 5.97 -14.53 17.96
C SER A 143 5.77 -13.80 16.63
N GLY A 144 6.79 -13.02 16.25
CA GLY A 144 6.79 -12.22 15.02
C GLY A 144 6.11 -10.86 15.20
N ASP A 145 6.16 -10.04 14.16
CA ASP A 145 5.55 -8.72 14.12
C ASP A 145 4.84 -8.51 12.77
N VAL A 146 3.93 -7.55 12.71
CA VAL A 146 3.38 -7.04 11.45
C VAL A 146 4.01 -5.70 11.14
N TYR A 147 4.49 -5.55 9.91
CA TYR A 147 5.08 -4.31 9.40
C TYR A 147 4.23 -3.76 8.27
N VAL A 148 3.99 -2.46 8.29
CA VAL A 148 3.25 -1.76 7.25
C VAL A 148 4.20 -0.77 6.59
N TYR A 149 4.38 -0.92 5.29
CA TYR A 149 5.16 -0.02 4.45
C TYR A 149 4.26 0.67 3.44
N VAL A 150 4.71 1.84 2.99
CA VAL A 150 4.11 2.55 1.86
C VAL A 150 5.19 2.93 0.85
N THR A 151 4.87 2.77 -0.42
CA THR A 151 5.61 3.36 -1.53
C THR A 151 4.70 4.39 -2.18
N GLU A 152 5.21 5.60 -2.34
CA GLU A 152 4.48 6.71 -2.95
C GLU A 152 5.20 7.18 -4.22
N LEU A 153 4.39 7.56 -5.22
CA LEU A 153 4.83 8.18 -6.45
C LEU A 153 4.48 9.67 -6.42
N PHE A 154 5.40 10.50 -6.91
CA PHE A 154 5.24 11.95 -7.02
C PHE A 154 5.45 12.36 -8.48
N ASP A 155 4.65 13.33 -8.94
CA ASP A 155 4.76 13.94 -10.27
C ASP A 155 5.67 15.19 -10.26
#